data_AF-A0A525JMC9-F1
#
_entry.id   AF-A0A525JMC9-F1
#
_cell.length_a   1.000
_cell.length_b   1.000
_cell.length_c   1.000
_cell.angle_alpha   90.00
_cell.angle_beta   90.00
_cell.angle_gamma   90.00
#
_symmetry.space_group_name_H-M   'P 1'
#
loop_
_entity.id
_entity.type
_entity.pdbx_description
1 polymer ?
#
loop_
_entity_poly.entity_id
_entity_poly.type
_entity_poly.pdbx_seq_one_letter_code
_entity_poly.pdbx_strand_id
1 'polypeptide(L)'
;MSRARVFVAGAHTDVGKTFVACALIQTARAAGLSVEALKPVASGFDAADWGESDPGRLLAALGRPATDADLDRITPWRFAAPLAPPMAARTEGRSLPLESLTGLCAERIAETRADLFIIEGVGGLMSPLADGATGLDLMLALGLPAVLVGGSYLGAMSHTLTALEVLRARGQTVTCVVVSEDGHADAPDFAASLALITEHAGPTPVLAAPRVGRGDWTARALALLTVPMSAPA
;
A
#
# COMPACT_ATOMS: atom_id res chain seq x y z
N MET A 1 -14.82 -16.89 -7.22
CA MET A 1 -13.96 -16.54 -6.07
C MET A 1 -14.52 -15.29 -5.42
N SER A 2 -14.30 -15.08 -4.11
CA SER A 2 -14.71 -13.84 -3.44
C SER A 2 -13.88 -12.67 -3.95
N ARG A 3 -14.51 -11.51 -4.17
CA ARG A 3 -13.82 -10.29 -4.57
C ARG A 3 -13.13 -9.67 -3.34
N ALA A 4 -11.83 -9.41 -3.41
CA ALA A 4 -11.04 -8.83 -2.33
C ALA A 4 -10.74 -7.35 -2.58
N ARG A 5 -10.90 -6.51 -1.56
CA ARG A 5 -10.46 -5.10 -1.54
C ARG A 5 -9.45 -4.97 -0.43
N VAL A 6 -8.30 -4.38 -0.71
CA VAL A 6 -7.21 -4.28 0.26
C VAL A 6 -6.55 -2.92 0.22
N PHE A 7 -6.17 -2.42 1.39
CA PHE A 7 -5.32 -1.24 1.52
C PHE A 7 -3.86 -1.69 1.75
N VAL A 8 -2.95 -1.30 0.86
CA VAL A 8 -1.51 -1.51 1.03
C VAL A 8 -0.95 -0.33 1.82
N ALA A 9 -0.83 -0.52 3.13
CA ALA A 9 -0.30 0.46 4.06
C ALA A 9 1.22 0.30 4.21
N GLY A 10 1.91 1.37 4.58
CA GLY A 10 3.35 1.33 4.89
C GLY A 10 3.59 1.67 6.34
N ALA A 11 4.54 0.99 6.99
CA ALA A 11 5.02 1.38 8.30
C ALA A 11 5.80 2.71 8.25
N HIS A 12 6.40 3.00 7.10
CA HIS A 12 7.15 4.23 6.84
C HIS A 12 7.09 4.60 5.35
N THR A 13 7.69 5.74 4.99
CA THR A 13 7.94 6.10 3.58
C THR A 13 9.02 5.17 2.99
N ASP A 14 8.97 4.93 1.67
CA ASP A 14 9.94 4.13 0.90
C ASP A 14 10.22 2.70 1.35
N VAL A 15 9.32 2.11 2.15
CA VAL A 15 9.39 0.71 2.59
C VAL A 15 9.00 -0.32 1.53
N GLY A 16 8.79 0.08 0.27
CA GLY A 16 8.46 -0.85 -0.81
C GLY A 16 6.96 -1.14 -1.02
N LYS A 17 6.04 -0.26 -0.58
CA LYS A 17 4.59 -0.41 -0.82
C LYS A 17 4.25 -0.71 -2.29
N THR A 18 4.78 0.08 -3.21
CA THR A 18 4.54 -0.07 -4.65
C THR A 18 5.15 -1.35 -5.19
N PHE A 19 6.31 -1.77 -4.69
CA PHE A 19 6.88 -3.07 -5.04
C PHE A 19 5.94 -4.20 -4.63
N VAL A 20 5.43 -4.17 -3.40
CA VAL A 20 4.47 -5.16 -2.89
C VAL A 20 3.18 -5.14 -3.69
N ALA A 21 2.60 -3.96 -3.94
CA ALA A 21 1.37 -3.80 -4.73
C ALA A 21 1.55 -4.36 -6.15
N CYS A 22 2.63 -4.00 -6.86
CA CYS A 22 2.94 -4.52 -8.18
C CYS A 22 3.11 -6.04 -8.20
N ALA A 23 3.77 -6.62 -7.19
CA ALA A 23 3.96 -8.05 -7.08
C ALA A 23 2.62 -8.79 -6.88
N LEU A 24 1.74 -8.27 -6.01
CA LEU A 24 0.39 -8.81 -5.83
C LEU A 24 -0.45 -8.72 -7.11
N ILE A 25 -0.41 -7.58 -7.80
CA ILE A 25 -1.11 -7.38 -9.09
C ILE A 25 -0.64 -8.42 -10.10
N GLN A 26 0.66 -8.58 -10.28
CA GLN A 26 1.24 -9.48 -11.27
C GLN A 26 0.91 -10.95 -10.95
N THR A 27 1.01 -11.37 -9.70
CA THR A 27 0.66 -12.74 -9.30
C THR A 27 -0.84 -13.01 -9.45
N ALA A 28 -1.71 -12.07 -9.09
CA ALA A 28 -3.15 -12.22 -9.26
C ALA A 28 -3.53 -12.32 -10.75
N ARG A 29 -2.96 -11.47 -11.60
CA ARG A 29 -3.17 -11.54 -13.06
C ARG A 29 -2.66 -12.84 -13.66
N ALA A 30 -1.50 -13.33 -13.21
CA ALA A 30 -0.96 -14.62 -13.64
C ALA A 30 -1.86 -15.79 -13.22
N ALA A 31 -2.60 -15.66 -12.12
CA ALA A 31 -3.63 -16.59 -11.68
C ALA A 31 -4.98 -16.43 -12.41
N GLY A 32 -5.07 -15.56 -13.42
CA GLY A 32 -6.28 -15.31 -14.21
C GLY A 32 -7.30 -14.39 -13.55
N LEU A 33 -6.94 -13.71 -12.45
CA LEU A 33 -7.83 -12.77 -11.76
C LEU A 33 -7.86 -11.43 -12.47
N SER A 34 -9.04 -10.80 -12.49
CA SER A 34 -9.18 -9.40 -12.87
C SER A 34 -8.71 -8.50 -11.73
N VAL A 35 -7.84 -7.53 -12.03
CA VAL A 35 -7.21 -6.66 -11.03
C VAL A 35 -7.35 -5.20 -11.40
N GLU A 36 -7.65 -4.38 -10.40
CA GLU A 36 -7.59 -2.93 -10.48
C GLU A 36 -6.80 -2.36 -9.29
N ALA A 37 -6.16 -1.21 -9.50
CA ALA A 37 -5.44 -0.51 -8.46
C ALA A 37 -5.76 0.99 -8.46
N LEU A 38 -5.62 1.61 -7.31
CA LEU A 38 -5.76 3.04 -7.08
C LEU A 38 -4.65 3.49 -6.12
N LYS A 39 -3.92 4.52 -6.49
CA LYS A 39 -3.04 5.26 -5.57
C LYS A 39 -3.61 6.67 -5.51
N PRO A 40 -4.49 6.99 -4.55
CA PRO A 40 -5.34 8.17 -4.64
C PRO A 40 -4.56 9.49 -4.68
N VAL A 41 -3.34 9.49 -4.11
CA VAL A 41 -2.47 10.66 -4.02
C VAL A 41 -1.03 10.32 -4.38
N ALA A 42 -0.34 11.22 -5.07
CA ALA A 42 1.11 11.19 -5.26
C ALA A 42 1.71 12.60 -5.17
N SER A 43 2.86 12.71 -4.52
CA SER A 43 3.66 13.93 -4.38
C SER A 43 5.06 13.71 -4.98
N GLY A 44 5.72 14.76 -5.43
CA GLY A 44 7.00 14.61 -6.16
C GLY A 44 6.81 14.02 -7.56
N PHE A 45 5.62 14.19 -8.15
CA PHE A 45 5.30 13.64 -9.46
C PHE A 45 5.82 14.55 -10.58
N ASP A 46 6.66 13.99 -11.45
CA ASP A 46 7.09 14.63 -12.70
C ASP A 46 6.42 13.95 -13.90
N ALA A 47 5.71 14.73 -14.71
CA ALA A 47 5.07 14.23 -15.93
C ALA A 47 6.09 13.82 -17.00
N ALA A 48 7.36 14.27 -16.92
CA ALA A 48 8.41 13.83 -17.82
C ALA A 48 8.99 12.45 -17.46
N ASP A 49 8.91 12.04 -16.20
CA ASP A 49 9.47 10.78 -15.69
C ASP A 49 8.42 9.91 -14.97
N TRP A 50 7.18 9.94 -15.45
CA TRP A 50 6.10 9.22 -14.79
C TRP A 50 6.30 7.69 -14.85
N GLY A 51 7.07 7.17 -15.81
CA GLY A 51 7.29 5.72 -16.00
C GLY A 51 7.84 5.02 -14.77
N GLU A 52 8.79 5.67 -14.09
CA GLU A 52 9.43 5.15 -12.88
C GLU A 52 8.69 5.57 -11.59
N SER A 53 7.71 6.47 -11.70
CA SER A 53 6.86 6.85 -10.57
C SER A 53 5.97 5.71 -10.09
N ASP A 54 5.52 5.78 -8.84
CA ASP A 54 4.59 4.80 -8.28
C ASP A 54 3.36 4.50 -9.16
N PRO A 55 2.60 5.50 -9.67
CA PRO A 55 1.48 5.22 -10.58
C PRO A 55 1.92 4.58 -11.90
N GLY A 56 3.06 4.97 -12.47
CA GLY A 56 3.60 4.35 -13.67
C GLY A 56 3.90 2.86 -13.47
N ARG A 57 4.56 2.53 -12.35
CA ARG A 57 4.89 1.15 -11.97
C ARG A 57 3.62 0.31 -11.74
N LEU A 58 2.59 0.87 -11.11
CA LEU A 58 1.30 0.21 -10.93
C LEU A 58 0.59 -0.05 -12.27
N LEU A 59 0.58 0.93 -13.19
CA LEU A 59 0.01 0.77 -14.54
C LEU A 59 0.74 -0.31 -15.33
N ALA A 60 2.08 -0.33 -15.28
CA ALA A 60 2.90 -1.37 -15.89
C ALA A 60 2.58 -2.76 -15.32
N ALA A 61 2.41 -2.89 -14.00
CA ALA A 61 2.00 -4.14 -13.35
C ALA A 61 0.60 -4.61 -13.80
N LEU A 62 -0.32 -3.67 -14.00
CA LEU A 62 -1.65 -3.92 -14.56
C LEU A 62 -1.62 -4.27 -16.05
N GLY A 63 -0.49 -4.11 -16.73
CA GLY A 63 -0.35 -4.31 -18.17
C GLY A 63 -1.11 -3.25 -18.97
N ARG A 64 -1.20 -2.03 -18.44
CA ARG A 64 -1.90 -0.90 -19.07
C ARG A 64 -0.88 0.10 -19.61
N PRO A 65 -1.23 0.81 -20.70
CA PRO A 65 -0.47 1.98 -21.08
C PRO A 65 -0.60 3.03 -19.97
N ALA A 66 0.24 4.04 -20.06
CA ALA A 66 0.19 5.16 -19.16
C ALA A 66 0.03 6.42 -19.98
N THR A 67 -1.23 6.54 -20.41
CA THR A 67 -1.78 7.76 -20.95
C THR A 67 -2.18 8.68 -19.81
N ASP A 68 -2.40 9.97 -20.10
CA ASP A 68 -2.94 10.91 -19.12
C ASP A 68 -4.27 10.41 -18.51
N ALA A 69 -5.12 9.78 -19.32
CA ALA A 69 -6.38 9.20 -18.85
C ALA A 69 -6.17 8.04 -17.88
N ASP A 70 -5.17 7.19 -18.12
CA ASP A 70 -4.81 6.10 -17.19
C ASP A 70 -4.23 6.63 -15.88
N LEU A 71 -3.40 7.68 -15.96
CA LEU A 71 -2.85 8.38 -14.80
C LEU A 71 -3.95 9.06 -13.98
N ASP A 72 -4.90 9.74 -14.61
CA ASP A 72 -6.09 10.33 -13.97
C ASP A 72 -6.94 9.27 -13.29
N ARG A 73 -7.06 8.10 -13.92
CA ARG A 73 -7.80 7.00 -13.33
C ARG A 73 -7.08 6.44 -12.11
N ILE A 74 -5.77 6.22 -12.15
CA ILE A 74 -5.04 5.53 -11.07
C ILE A 74 -4.65 6.47 -9.92
N THR A 75 -4.34 7.73 -10.21
CA THR A 75 -3.83 8.71 -9.25
C THR A 75 -4.33 10.11 -9.61
N PRO A 76 -5.57 10.46 -9.26
CA PRO A 76 -6.16 11.75 -9.64
C PRO A 76 -5.57 12.94 -8.87
N TRP A 77 -5.09 12.75 -7.62
CA TRP A 77 -4.42 13.81 -6.87
C TRP A 77 -2.91 13.70 -7.03
N ARG A 78 -2.35 14.46 -7.96
CA ARG A 78 -0.91 14.54 -8.19
C ARG A 78 -0.40 15.93 -7.83
N PHE A 79 0.77 15.98 -7.20
CA PHE A 79 1.46 17.19 -6.82
C PHE A 79 2.93 17.10 -7.23
N ALA A 80 3.48 18.19 -7.75
CA ALA A 80 4.86 18.26 -8.22
C ALA A 80 5.86 18.37 -7.06
N ALA A 81 5.48 19.06 -5.97
CA ALA A 81 6.37 19.24 -4.83
C ALA A 81 6.62 17.89 -4.10
N PRO A 82 7.88 17.49 -3.85
CA PRO A 82 8.23 16.26 -3.12
C PRO A 82 8.09 16.45 -1.60
N LEU A 83 6.89 16.81 -1.18
CA LEU A 83 6.53 17.09 0.22
C LEU A 83 5.38 16.17 0.63
N ALA A 84 5.08 16.13 1.93
CA ALA A 84 3.84 15.50 2.40
C ALA A 84 2.64 16.08 1.62
N PRO A 85 1.66 15.26 1.19
CA PRO A 85 0.59 15.72 0.30
C PRO A 85 -0.14 17.00 0.71
N PRO A 86 -0.53 17.24 1.99
CA PRO A 86 -1.18 18.50 2.35
C PRO A 86 -0.24 19.71 2.24
N MET A 87 1.08 19.53 2.40
CA MET A 87 2.06 20.60 2.14
C MET A 87 2.22 20.87 0.65
N ALA A 88 2.26 19.81 -0.17
CA ALA A 88 2.36 19.92 -1.62
C ALA A 88 1.12 20.62 -2.21
N ALA A 89 -0.08 20.22 -1.74
CA ALA A 89 -1.34 20.87 -2.11
C ALA A 89 -1.33 22.37 -1.81
N ARG A 90 -0.96 22.77 -0.58
CA ARG A 90 -0.88 24.19 -0.20
C ARG A 90 0.14 24.97 -1.02
N THR A 91 1.27 24.37 -1.36
CA THR A 91 2.30 25.00 -2.21
C THR A 91 1.76 25.30 -3.62
N GLU A 92 0.84 24.46 -4.10
CA GLU A 92 0.17 24.62 -5.40
C GLU A 92 -1.16 25.40 -5.30
N GLY A 93 -1.48 26.01 -4.15
CA GLY A 93 -2.72 26.75 -3.96
C GLY A 93 -3.99 25.88 -3.94
N ARG A 94 -3.85 24.59 -3.62
CA ARG A 94 -4.92 23.59 -3.58
C ARG A 94 -5.18 23.14 -2.13
N SER A 95 -6.40 22.71 -1.85
CA SER A 95 -6.77 22.00 -0.61
C SER A 95 -6.86 20.50 -0.87
N LEU A 96 -6.61 19.69 0.15
CA LEU A 96 -6.73 18.23 0.08
C LEU A 96 -7.54 17.72 1.28
N PRO A 97 -8.87 17.91 1.28
CA PRO A 97 -9.72 17.44 2.37
C PRO A 97 -9.85 15.91 2.35
N LEU A 98 -9.96 15.31 3.54
CA LEU A 98 -10.09 13.86 3.69
C LEU A 98 -11.36 13.34 2.99
N GLU A 99 -12.44 14.12 3.01
CA GLU A 99 -13.72 13.79 2.39
C GLU A 99 -13.60 13.58 0.88
N SER A 100 -12.75 14.35 0.20
CA SER A 100 -12.50 14.16 -1.23
C SER A 100 -11.75 12.86 -1.52
N LEU A 101 -10.81 12.47 -0.67
CA LEU A 101 -10.07 11.21 -0.83
C LEU A 101 -10.95 10.00 -0.51
N THR A 102 -11.69 10.06 0.60
CA THR A 102 -12.60 9.00 1.02
C THR A 102 -13.73 8.79 0.03
N GLY A 103 -14.35 9.88 -0.45
CA GLY A 103 -15.41 9.83 -1.47
C GLY A 103 -14.92 9.21 -2.78
N LEU A 104 -13.77 9.66 -3.29
CA LEU A 104 -13.13 9.07 -4.47
C LEU A 104 -12.87 7.57 -4.28
N CYS A 105 -12.22 7.18 -3.18
CA CYS A 105 -11.90 5.77 -2.93
C CYS A 105 -13.17 4.92 -2.80
N ALA A 106 -14.19 5.40 -2.09
CA ALA A 106 -15.46 4.70 -1.90
C ALA A 106 -16.21 4.50 -3.24
N GLU A 107 -16.25 5.52 -4.10
CA GLU A 107 -16.81 5.44 -5.45
C GLU A 107 -16.11 4.34 -6.26
N ARG A 108 -14.77 4.35 -6.31
CA ARG A 108 -14.01 3.34 -7.05
C ARG A 108 -14.19 1.91 -6.49
N ILE A 109 -14.32 1.77 -5.17
CA ILE A 109 -14.64 0.50 -4.53
C ILE A 109 -16.03 -0.01 -4.95
N ALA A 110 -17.02 0.88 -5.05
CA ALA A 110 -18.39 0.54 -5.43
C ALA A 110 -18.52 0.18 -6.91
N GLU A 111 -17.78 0.87 -7.79
CA GLU A 111 -17.82 0.65 -9.24
C GLU A 111 -17.06 -0.60 -9.70
N THR A 112 -15.95 -0.92 -9.03
CA THR A 112 -15.06 -1.97 -9.50
C THR A 112 -15.72 -3.35 -9.48
N ARG A 113 -15.55 -4.08 -10.60
CA ARG A 113 -15.96 -5.48 -10.75
C ARG A 113 -14.80 -6.46 -10.65
N ALA A 114 -13.59 -5.96 -10.41
CA ALA A 114 -12.38 -6.76 -10.33
C ALA A 114 -12.45 -7.78 -9.18
N ASP A 115 -11.76 -8.91 -9.36
CA ASP A 115 -11.58 -9.91 -8.33
C ASP A 115 -10.66 -9.40 -7.21
N LEU A 116 -9.69 -8.56 -7.56
CA LEU A 116 -8.81 -7.87 -6.62
C LEU A 116 -8.77 -6.37 -6.90
N PHE A 117 -9.06 -5.57 -5.87
CA PHE A 117 -8.89 -4.12 -5.90
C PHE A 117 -7.90 -3.67 -4.82
N ILE A 118 -6.80 -3.05 -5.24
CA ILE A 118 -5.73 -2.57 -4.36
C ILE A 118 -5.80 -1.05 -4.26
N ILE A 119 -5.85 -0.53 -3.04
CA ILE A 119 -5.58 0.88 -2.77
C ILE A 119 -4.17 0.97 -2.17
N GLU A 120 -3.25 1.64 -2.86
CA GLU A 120 -1.91 1.92 -2.32
C GLU A 120 -1.91 3.23 -1.52
N GLY A 121 -1.53 3.16 -0.24
CA GLY A 121 -1.38 4.33 0.60
C GLY A 121 -0.13 5.18 0.26
N VAL A 122 -0.03 6.36 0.88
CA VAL A 122 1.11 7.27 0.71
C VAL A 122 1.89 7.38 2.01
N GLY A 123 3.21 7.38 1.93
CA GLY A 123 4.09 7.49 3.11
C GLY A 123 3.91 6.34 4.10
N GLY A 124 4.22 6.62 5.38
CA GLY A 124 3.86 5.75 6.50
C GLY A 124 2.43 5.98 6.98
N LEU A 125 1.85 5.00 7.67
CA LEU A 125 0.46 4.98 8.12
C LEU A 125 0.02 6.27 8.85
N MET A 126 0.87 6.79 9.75
CA MET A 126 0.60 8.00 10.53
C MET A 126 1.06 9.30 9.85
N SER A 127 1.50 9.23 8.59
CA SER A 127 1.92 10.43 7.85
C SER A 127 0.69 11.28 7.49
N PRO A 128 0.77 12.62 7.59
CA PRO A 128 -0.27 13.50 7.08
C PRO A 128 -0.52 13.23 5.60
N LEU A 129 -1.77 12.90 5.27
CA LEU A 129 -2.22 12.59 3.92
C LEU A 129 -3.16 13.66 3.37
N ALA A 130 -3.95 14.27 4.25
CA ALA A 130 -4.96 15.26 3.93
C ALA A 130 -4.97 16.35 5.00
N ASP A 131 -5.74 17.40 4.79
CA ASP A 131 -5.89 18.50 5.75
C ASP A 131 -6.47 17.97 7.06
N GLY A 132 -5.65 17.99 8.12
CA GLY A 132 -6.03 17.50 9.45
C GLY A 132 -6.11 15.97 9.60
N ALA A 133 -5.67 15.21 8.60
CA ALA A 133 -5.82 13.75 8.57
C ALA A 133 -4.59 13.00 8.07
N THR A 134 -4.44 11.77 8.54
CA THR A 134 -3.35 10.85 8.22
C THR A 134 -3.79 9.73 7.28
N GLY A 135 -2.84 8.92 6.81
CA GLY A 135 -3.15 7.70 6.06
C GLY A 135 -4.01 6.70 6.86
N LEU A 136 -3.85 6.66 8.18
CA LEU A 136 -4.70 5.88 9.08
C LEU A 136 -6.16 6.30 8.98
N ASP A 137 -6.44 7.60 8.99
CA ASP A 137 -7.81 8.11 8.95
C ASP A 137 -8.52 7.75 7.64
N LEU A 138 -7.82 7.85 6.50
CA LEU A 138 -8.34 7.38 5.20
C LEU A 138 -8.65 5.88 5.26
N MET A 139 -7.73 5.07 5.74
CA MET A 139 -7.90 3.61 5.76
C MET A 139 -9.04 3.19 6.70
N LEU A 140 -9.17 3.81 7.87
CA LEU A 140 -10.28 3.58 8.81
C LEU A 140 -11.63 3.97 8.18
N ALA A 141 -11.69 5.13 7.51
CA ALA A 141 -12.91 5.59 6.83
C ALA A 141 -13.36 4.63 5.71
N LEU A 142 -12.43 3.94 5.06
CA LEU A 142 -12.74 2.95 4.01
C LEU A 142 -13.07 1.56 4.55
N GLY A 143 -12.71 1.25 5.80
CA GLY A 143 -12.97 -0.04 6.44
C GLY A 143 -12.32 -1.25 5.74
N LEU A 144 -11.26 -1.04 4.96
CA LEU A 144 -10.61 -2.09 4.17
C LEU A 144 -9.55 -2.86 4.98
N PRO A 145 -9.44 -4.19 4.84
CA PRO A 145 -8.34 -4.93 5.44
C PRO A 145 -6.99 -4.42 4.90
N ALA A 146 -5.96 -4.42 5.76
CA ALA A 146 -4.65 -3.91 5.44
C ALA A 146 -3.63 -5.02 5.15
N VAL A 147 -2.83 -4.83 4.10
CA VAL A 147 -1.50 -5.42 3.99
C VAL A 147 -0.52 -4.36 4.47
N LEU A 148 0.11 -4.59 5.63
CA LEU A 148 1.08 -3.65 6.20
C LEU A 148 2.47 -3.97 5.67
N VAL A 149 3.09 -3.03 4.97
CA VAL A 149 4.43 -3.16 4.43
C VAL A 149 5.45 -2.53 5.38
N GLY A 150 6.37 -3.36 5.88
CA GLY A 150 7.57 -2.95 6.61
C GLY A 150 8.82 -3.04 5.73
N GLY A 151 9.92 -2.43 6.17
CA GLY A 151 11.23 -2.57 5.52
C GLY A 151 12.19 -3.45 6.33
N SER A 152 13.43 -3.59 5.87
CA SER A 152 14.51 -4.25 6.62
C SER A 152 15.71 -3.35 6.92
N TYR A 153 15.55 -2.02 6.87
CA TYR A 153 16.56 -1.04 7.29
C TYR A 153 16.66 -0.95 8.83
N LEU A 154 17.72 -0.33 9.34
CA LEU A 154 17.89 -0.10 10.77
C LEU A 154 16.75 0.77 11.33
N GLY A 155 15.97 0.21 12.27
CA GLY A 155 14.78 0.85 12.84
C GLY A 155 13.45 0.35 12.25
N ALA A 156 13.47 -0.38 11.14
CA ALA A 156 12.26 -0.86 10.46
C ALA A 156 11.41 -1.79 11.33
N MET A 157 12.02 -2.58 12.22
CA MET A 157 11.30 -3.43 13.18
C MET A 157 10.40 -2.59 14.09
N SER A 158 10.95 -1.53 14.69
CA SER A 158 10.21 -0.61 15.56
C SER A 158 9.06 0.05 14.80
N HIS A 159 9.33 0.57 13.59
CA HIS A 159 8.30 1.19 12.76
C HIS A 159 7.18 0.21 12.39
N THR A 160 7.53 -1.02 11.99
CA THR A 160 6.58 -2.05 11.57
C THR A 160 5.70 -2.50 12.73
N LEU A 161 6.29 -2.83 13.87
CA LEU A 161 5.56 -3.27 15.06
C LEU A 161 4.70 -2.14 15.63
N THR A 162 5.20 -0.91 15.65
CA THR A 162 4.41 0.26 16.08
C THR A 162 3.21 0.48 15.17
N ALA A 163 3.39 0.43 13.85
CA ALA A 163 2.28 0.56 12.91
C ALA A 163 1.26 -0.58 13.08
N LEU A 164 1.71 -1.81 13.31
CA LEU A 164 0.84 -2.96 13.56
C LEU A 164 0.01 -2.78 14.85
N GLU A 165 0.64 -2.35 15.94
CA GLU A 165 -0.05 -2.10 17.21
C GLU A 165 -1.05 -0.93 17.10
N VAL A 166 -0.73 0.12 16.34
CA VAL A 166 -1.68 1.20 16.04
C VAL A 166 -2.90 0.66 15.29
N LEU A 167 -2.71 -0.17 14.26
CA LEU A 167 -3.81 -0.76 13.52
C LEU A 167 -4.71 -1.61 14.42
N ARG A 168 -4.10 -2.46 15.26
CA ARG A 168 -4.82 -3.29 16.24
C ARG A 168 -5.60 -2.47 17.26
N ALA A 169 -4.98 -1.44 17.83
CA ALA A 169 -5.61 -0.56 18.81
C ALA A 169 -6.82 0.19 18.23
N ARG A 170 -6.87 0.36 16.90
CA ARG A 170 -8.01 0.94 16.18
C ARG A 170 -9.02 -0.09 15.68
N GLY A 171 -8.86 -1.36 16.04
CA GLY A 171 -9.72 -2.46 15.58
C GLY A 171 -9.56 -2.77 14.09
N GLN A 172 -8.50 -2.28 13.45
CA GLN A 172 -8.29 -2.53 12.03
C GLN A 172 -7.78 -3.95 11.82
N THR A 173 -8.44 -4.62 10.89
CA THR A 173 -7.98 -5.86 10.31
C THR A 173 -6.66 -5.69 9.56
N VAL A 174 -5.64 -6.43 9.97
CA VAL A 174 -4.38 -6.59 9.24
C VAL A 174 -4.29 -8.03 8.72
N THR A 175 -4.40 -8.20 7.40
CA THR A 175 -4.33 -9.50 6.74
C THR A 175 -2.96 -10.14 6.90
N CYS A 176 -1.91 -9.36 6.69
CA CYS A 176 -0.53 -9.77 6.92
C CYS A 176 0.40 -8.55 7.02
N VAL A 177 1.57 -8.79 7.60
CA VAL A 177 2.74 -7.94 7.47
C VAL A 177 3.61 -8.49 6.33
N VAL A 178 4.01 -7.63 5.40
CA VAL A 178 5.01 -7.96 4.38
C VAL A 178 6.28 -7.18 4.69
N VAL A 179 7.37 -7.88 5.00
CA VAL A 179 8.68 -7.26 5.21
C VAL A 179 9.40 -7.22 3.87
N SER A 180 9.53 -6.02 3.30
CA SER A 180 10.26 -5.77 2.06
C SER A 180 11.74 -5.65 2.35
N GLU A 181 12.54 -6.46 1.66
CA GLU A 181 13.99 -6.40 1.78
C GLU A 181 14.53 -5.08 1.23
N ASP A 182 15.41 -4.47 2.01
CA ASP A 182 16.21 -3.31 1.64
C ASP A 182 17.44 -3.77 0.84
N GLY A 183 17.71 -3.10 -0.27
CA GLY A 183 18.84 -3.44 -1.15
C GLY A 183 20.16 -2.76 -0.79
N HIS A 184 20.19 -1.90 0.23
CA HIS A 184 21.41 -1.23 0.66
C HIS A 184 22.36 -2.21 1.36
N ALA A 185 23.66 -2.07 1.08
CA ALA A 185 24.69 -2.95 1.63
C ALA A 185 24.76 -2.93 3.18
N ASP A 186 24.41 -1.79 3.79
CA ASP A 186 24.43 -1.59 5.24
C ASP A 186 23.10 -1.98 5.91
N ALA A 187 22.15 -2.53 5.16
CA ALA A 187 20.89 -3.00 5.74
C ALA A 187 21.15 -4.17 6.71
N PRO A 188 20.44 -4.21 7.85
CA PRO A 188 20.39 -5.39 8.71
C PRO A 188 20.12 -6.69 7.94
N ASP A 189 20.61 -7.81 8.48
CA ASP A 189 20.33 -9.14 7.92
C ASP A 189 18.82 -9.36 7.79
N PHE A 190 18.38 -9.66 6.58
CA PHE A 190 16.95 -9.73 6.24
C PHE A 190 16.25 -10.89 6.96
N ALA A 191 16.90 -12.06 7.04
CA ALA A 191 16.32 -13.25 7.67
C ALA A 191 16.19 -13.07 9.18
N ALA A 192 17.20 -12.49 9.84
CA ALA A 192 17.16 -12.16 11.25
C ALA A 192 16.10 -11.10 11.57
N SER A 193 16.01 -10.05 10.75
CA SER A 193 14.99 -9.00 10.89
C SER A 193 13.58 -9.58 10.77
N LEU A 194 13.35 -10.44 9.77
CA LEU A 194 12.07 -11.13 9.56
C LEU A 194 11.70 -12.01 10.77
N ALA A 195 12.65 -12.78 11.31
CA ALA A 195 12.42 -13.64 12.46
C ALA A 195 11.98 -12.84 13.69
N LEU A 196 12.68 -11.74 13.99
CA LEU A 196 12.33 -10.86 15.12
C LEU A 196 10.99 -10.16 14.94
N ILE A 197 10.66 -9.69 13.73
CA ILE A 197 9.33 -9.12 13.45
C ILE A 197 8.26 -10.20 13.65
N THR A 198 8.49 -11.43 13.17
CA THR A 198 7.55 -12.54 13.30
C THR A 198 7.27 -12.90 14.75
N GLU A 199 8.30 -12.95 15.60
CA GLU A 199 8.17 -13.22 17.04
C GLU A 199 7.25 -12.21 17.74
N HIS A 200 7.33 -10.94 17.33
CA HIS A 200 6.59 -9.84 17.97
C HIS A 200 5.28 -9.47 17.24
N ALA A 201 5.03 -10.01 16.05
CA ALA A 201 3.83 -9.75 15.27
C ALA A 201 2.59 -10.49 15.80
N GLY A 202 2.68 -11.25 16.89
CA GLY A 202 1.53 -11.97 17.46
C GLY A 202 0.86 -12.91 16.45
N PRO A 203 -0.48 -12.91 16.33
CA PRO A 203 -1.18 -13.81 15.41
C PRO A 203 -1.14 -13.36 13.94
N THR A 204 -0.62 -12.16 13.64
CA THR A 204 -0.65 -11.63 12.28
C THR A 204 0.43 -12.33 11.44
N PRO A 205 0.07 -12.93 10.30
CA PRO A 205 1.04 -13.56 9.42
C PRO A 205 2.10 -12.57 8.94
N VAL A 206 3.37 -12.97 8.99
CA VAL A 206 4.51 -12.20 8.47
C VAL A 206 5.07 -12.90 7.24
N LEU A 207 5.23 -12.16 6.15
CA LEU A 207 5.69 -12.64 4.85
C LEU A 207 6.98 -11.93 4.44
N ALA A 208 7.92 -12.68 3.88
CA ALA A 208 9.17 -12.15 3.36
C ALA A 208 9.02 -11.75 1.90
N ALA A 209 9.32 -10.49 1.57
CA ALA A 209 9.37 -10.01 0.19
C ALA A 209 10.82 -9.65 -0.18
N PRO A 210 11.66 -10.65 -0.54
CA PRO A 210 13.04 -10.41 -0.95
C PRO A 210 13.12 -9.68 -2.30
N ARG A 211 14.25 -9.01 -2.55
CA ARG A 211 14.56 -8.34 -3.81
C ARG A 211 14.91 -9.33 -4.91
N VAL A 212 15.56 -10.43 -4.55
CA VAL A 212 16.01 -11.49 -5.46
C VAL A 212 15.21 -12.76 -5.21
N GLY A 213 14.63 -13.30 -6.29
CA GLY A 213 13.73 -14.44 -6.22
C GLY A 213 12.34 -14.00 -5.74
N ARG A 214 11.28 -14.33 -6.48
CA ARG A 214 9.93 -13.90 -6.12
C ARG A 214 9.30 -14.72 -4.99
N GLY A 215 9.91 -15.83 -4.58
CA GLY A 215 9.35 -16.77 -3.61
C GLY A 215 7.90 -17.15 -3.93
N ASP A 216 7.17 -17.67 -2.94
CA ASP A 216 5.73 -17.91 -3.01
C ASP A 216 4.92 -16.90 -2.19
N TRP A 217 5.58 -15.88 -1.62
CA TRP A 217 4.98 -14.96 -0.64
C TRP A 217 3.77 -14.20 -1.20
N THR A 218 3.80 -13.86 -2.49
CA THR A 218 2.66 -13.20 -3.16
C THR A 218 1.44 -14.11 -3.25
N ALA A 219 1.63 -15.39 -3.58
CA ALA A 219 0.55 -16.37 -3.62
C ALA A 219 -0.03 -16.60 -2.22
N ARG A 220 0.82 -16.67 -1.20
CA ARG A 220 0.41 -16.75 0.21
C ARG A 220 -0.37 -15.51 0.65
N ALA A 221 0.09 -14.30 0.29
CA ALA A 221 -0.63 -13.06 0.57
C ALA A 221 -2.01 -13.03 -0.11
N LEU A 222 -2.10 -13.43 -1.38
CA LEU A 222 -3.38 -13.53 -2.09
C LEU A 222 -4.33 -14.54 -1.46
N ALA A 223 -3.83 -15.69 -1.01
CA ALA A 223 -4.65 -16.66 -0.30
C ALA A 223 -5.25 -16.05 0.97
N LEU A 224 -4.46 -15.34 1.78
CA LEU A 224 -4.93 -14.66 3.00
C LEU A 224 -5.98 -13.58 2.71
N LEU A 225 -5.91 -12.89 1.56
CA LEU A 225 -6.89 -11.88 1.14
C LEU A 225 -8.27 -12.46 0.76
N THR A 226 -8.34 -13.76 0.44
CA THR A 226 -9.58 -14.42 -0.02
C THR A 226 -10.31 -15.20 1.07
N VAL A 227 -9.66 -15.43 2.22
CA VAL A 227 -10.29 -16.09 3.38
C VAL A 227 -11.37 -15.17 3.95
N PRO A 228 -12.64 -15.60 4.06
CA PRO A 228 -13.66 -14.84 4.76
C PRO A 228 -13.19 -14.66 6.20
N MET A 229 -12.97 -13.41 6.60
CA MET A 229 -12.53 -13.14 7.95
C MET A 229 -13.67 -13.42 8.91
N SER A 230 -13.46 -14.34 9.84
CA SER A 230 -14.36 -14.55 10.97
C SER A 230 -14.47 -13.25 11.75
N ALA A 231 -15.71 -12.79 11.98
CA ALA A 231 -15.97 -11.61 12.80
C ALA A 231 -15.30 -11.78 14.18
N PRO A 232 -14.76 -10.71 14.78
CA PRO A 232 -14.25 -10.77 16.14
C PRO A 232 -15.40 -11.20 17.07
N ALA A 233 -15.10 -12.16 17.95
CA ALA A 233 -15.99 -12.62 19.00
C ALA A 233 -16.19 -11.56 20.10
#